data_AF-A0A9D3S774-F1
#
_entry.id   AF-A0A9D3S774-F1
#
_cell.length_a   1.000
_cell.length_b   1.000
_cell.length_c   1.000
_cell.angle_alpha   90.00
_cell.angle_beta   90.00
_cell.angle_gamma   90.00
#
_symmetry.space_group_name_H-M   'P 1'
#
loop_
_entity.id
_entity.type
_entity.pdbx_description
1 polymer ?
#
loop_
_entity_poly.entity_id
_entity_poly.type
_entity_poly.pdbx_seq_one_letter_code
_entity_poly.pdbx_strand_id
1 'polypeptide(L)'
;MRPPAMYSEKLFTDLGISEVPWTADVPVKVVGIFSQRNERNMLWKLVYSLFQRLSIFRYGRVEIIMFISEKEYTKLVSRPGEFQSYQALSTLWQMACDIELLHKEPWSSFVTVSKHGGLAIQKSRLPNDHLCLVRLTPRPSLFTAHLTPANGATLIMMVKQCMAKRKALLVDRLNSWSPDSGLKIMQKMGLLENTLTGHLFPEEYKHLFQLMEQSEEFSHSWLYEEVLENTQKSGLL
;
A
#
# COMPACT_ATOMS: atom_id res chain seq x y z
N MET A 1 26.27 -18.99 -5.27
CA MET A 1 25.51 -20.22 -4.92
C MET A 1 24.03 -19.83 -4.82
N ARG A 2 23.08 -20.56 -5.44
CA ARG A 2 21.63 -20.24 -5.34
C ARG A 2 20.91 -21.34 -4.56
N PRO A 3 20.48 -21.03 -3.33
CA PRO A 3 19.05 -21.08 -3.10
C PRO A 3 18.58 -19.87 -2.26
N PRO A 4 17.86 -18.89 -2.86
CA PRO A 4 17.34 -17.80 -2.04
C PRO A 4 15.95 -17.26 -2.43
N ALA A 5 15.06 -18.08 -2.97
CA ALA A 5 13.64 -17.77 -2.93
C ALA A 5 12.94 -18.95 -2.28
N MET A 6 12.03 -18.69 -1.35
CA MET A 6 11.26 -19.72 -0.66
C MET A 6 9.79 -19.30 -0.66
N TYR A 7 8.91 -20.29 -0.73
CA TYR A 7 7.50 -20.08 -0.47
C TYR A 7 7.31 -19.89 1.04
N SER A 8 6.58 -18.84 1.41
CA SER A 8 6.16 -18.62 2.80
C SER A 8 5.42 -19.84 3.36
N GLU A 9 4.69 -20.57 2.51
CA GLU A 9 3.95 -21.77 2.91
C GLU A 9 4.86 -22.83 3.51
N LYS A 10 5.92 -23.18 2.78
CA LYS A 10 6.92 -24.12 3.25
C LYS A 10 7.64 -23.59 4.49
N LEU A 11 8.12 -22.34 4.43
CA LEU A 11 8.87 -21.73 5.53
C LEU A 11 8.06 -21.70 6.83
N PHE A 12 6.79 -21.30 6.78
CA PHE A 12 5.95 -21.17 7.96
C PHE A 12 5.52 -22.54 8.49
N THR A 13 5.27 -23.51 7.60
CA THR A 13 5.03 -24.90 8.01
C THR A 13 6.24 -25.48 8.75
N ASP A 14 7.45 -25.31 8.21
CA ASP A 14 8.69 -25.79 8.83
C ASP A 14 8.97 -25.10 10.19
N LEU A 15 8.46 -23.87 10.39
CA LEU A 15 8.56 -23.12 11.64
C LEU A 15 7.37 -23.34 12.60
N GLY A 16 6.38 -24.18 12.23
CA GLY A 16 5.19 -24.45 13.05
C GLY A 16 4.19 -23.29 13.14
N ILE A 17 4.23 -22.35 12.18
CA ILE A 17 3.32 -21.20 12.13
C ILE A 17 2.06 -21.59 11.35
N SER A 18 0.91 -21.52 12.02
CA SER A 18 -0.39 -21.85 11.42
C SER A 18 -1.16 -20.60 10.98
N GLU A 19 -2.04 -20.75 10.00
CA GLU A 19 -2.93 -19.66 9.59
C GLU A 19 -3.94 -19.34 10.70
N VAL A 20 -4.16 -18.05 10.96
CA VAL A 20 -5.21 -17.58 11.88
C VAL A 20 -6.23 -16.68 11.16
N PRO A 21 -7.47 -16.58 11.66
CA PRO A 21 -8.45 -15.62 11.15
C PRO A 21 -7.89 -14.20 11.11
N TRP A 22 -8.29 -13.38 10.13
CA TRP A 22 -7.79 -12.01 10.00
C TRP A 22 -8.06 -11.15 11.25
N THR A 23 -9.20 -11.40 11.92
CA THR A 23 -9.60 -10.69 13.13
C THR A 23 -8.86 -11.15 14.39
N ALA A 24 -8.11 -12.25 14.32
CA ALA A 24 -7.29 -12.70 15.45
C ALA A 24 -6.12 -11.74 15.71
N ASP A 25 -5.43 -11.93 16.84
CA ASP A 25 -4.24 -11.16 17.17
C ASP A 25 -3.06 -11.48 16.22
N VAL A 26 -1.97 -10.72 16.35
CA VAL A 26 -0.77 -10.80 15.50
C VAL A 26 -0.10 -12.17 15.66
N PRO A 27 -0.04 -13.00 14.60
CA PRO A 27 0.56 -14.34 14.70
C PRO A 27 2.09 -14.31 14.61
N VAL A 28 2.66 -13.29 13.94
CA VAL A 28 4.10 -13.19 13.66
C VAL A 28 4.50 -11.70 13.59
N LYS A 29 5.70 -11.38 14.08
CA LYS A 29 6.36 -10.09 13.87
C LYS A 29 7.62 -10.29 13.05
N VAL A 30 7.76 -9.57 11.94
CA VAL A 30 8.95 -9.59 11.09
C VAL A 30 9.73 -8.31 11.31
N VAL A 31 10.96 -8.43 11.81
CA VAL A 31 11.83 -7.29 12.13
C VAL A 31 13.03 -7.26 11.19
N GLY A 32 13.39 -6.09 10.67
CA GLY A 32 14.56 -5.98 9.80
C GLY A 32 14.84 -4.59 9.25
N ILE A 33 15.56 -4.55 8.13
CA ILE A 33 15.98 -3.33 7.44
C ILE A 33 15.68 -3.50 5.96
N PHE A 34 14.95 -2.56 5.35
CA PHE A 34 14.78 -2.61 3.90
C PHE A 34 16.06 -2.22 3.17
N SER A 35 16.31 -2.92 2.07
CA SER A 35 17.37 -2.54 1.14
C SER A 35 17.06 -1.17 0.54
N GLN A 36 17.96 -0.24 0.76
CA GLN A 36 17.86 1.17 0.37
C GLN A 36 17.74 1.39 -1.14
N ARG A 37 18.15 0.39 -1.93
CA ARG A 37 18.02 0.43 -3.39
C ARG A 37 16.62 0.05 -3.88
N ASN A 38 15.79 -0.55 -3.03
CA ASN A 38 14.56 -1.21 -3.45
C ASN A 38 13.37 -1.01 -2.50
N GLU A 39 13.44 -0.07 -1.55
CA GLU A 39 12.41 0.14 -0.51
C GLU A 39 11.01 0.29 -1.12
N ARG A 40 10.86 1.20 -2.08
CA ARG A 40 9.58 1.44 -2.76
C ARG A 40 9.01 0.18 -3.42
N ASN A 41 9.86 -0.63 -4.04
CA ASN A 41 9.41 -1.87 -4.68
C ASN A 41 9.02 -2.93 -3.65
N MET A 42 9.71 -3.00 -2.51
CA MET A 42 9.31 -3.89 -1.41
C MET A 42 7.99 -3.45 -0.79
N LEU A 43 7.79 -2.16 -0.57
CA LEU A 43 6.53 -1.61 -0.10
C LEU A 43 5.38 -1.96 -1.05
N TRP A 44 5.57 -1.84 -2.38
CA TRP A 44 4.55 -2.28 -3.34
C TRP A 44 4.27 -3.78 -3.28
N LYS A 45 5.30 -4.64 -3.27
CA LYS A 45 5.11 -6.09 -3.18
C LYS A 45 4.33 -6.50 -1.92
N LEU A 46 4.64 -5.85 -0.80
CA LEU A 46 3.94 -6.08 0.46
C LEU A 46 2.49 -5.58 0.41
N VAL A 47 2.21 -4.43 -0.22
CA VAL A 47 0.84 -3.95 -0.43
C VAL A 47 0.01 -4.96 -1.22
N TYR A 48 0.50 -5.43 -2.37
CA TYR A 48 -0.22 -6.46 -3.14
C TYR A 48 -0.43 -7.73 -2.32
N SER A 49 0.61 -8.20 -1.62
CA SER A 49 0.51 -9.39 -0.77
C SER A 49 -0.51 -9.20 0.36
N LEU A 50 -0.59 -8.01 0.95
CA LEU A 50 -1.50 -7.70 2.06
C LEU A 50 -2.95 -7.66 1.56
N PHE A 51 -3.25 -6.86 0.53
CA PHE A 51 -4.62 -6.70 0.03
C PHE A 51 -5.19 -7.96 -0.60
N GLN A 52 -4.35 -8.88 -1.09
CA GLN A 52 -4.77 -10.16 -1.65
C GLN A 52 -4.65 -11.33 -0.66
N ARG A 53 -4.21 -11.08 0.59
CA ARG A 53 -3.81 -12.09 1.59
C ARG A 53 -2.93 -13.21 1.04
N LEU A 54 -1.88 -12.83 0.31
CA LEU A 54 -0.86 -13.72 -0.20
C LEU A 54 0.39 -13.69 0.70
N SER A 55 1.32 -14.61 0.44
CA SER A 55 2.60 -14.71 1.16
C SER A 55 2.36 -14.81 2.69
N ILE A 56 3.16 -14.10 3.49
CA ILE A 56 3.03 -14.04 4.95
C ILE A 56 1.65 -13.57 5.44
N PHE A 57 0.90 -12.78 4.66
CA PHE A 57 -0.41 -12.26 5.06
C PHE A 57 -1.54 -13.28 4.89
N ARG A 58 -1.28 -14.42 4.24
CA ARG A 58 -2.18 -15.58 4.27
C ARG A 58 -2.37 -16.09 5.70
N TYR A 59 -1.35 -15.94 6.55
CA TYR A 59 -1.32 -16.45 7.91
C TYR A 59 -2.00 -15.52 8.94
N GLY A 60 -2.46 -14.33 8.55
CA GLY A 60 -3.09 -13.36 9.43
C GLY A 60 -2.45 -11.99 9.34
N ARG A 61 -2.64 -11.16 10.38
CA ARG A 61 -2.14 -9.78 10.45
C ARG A 61 -0.68 -9.73 10.91
N VAL A 62 0.22 -10.20 10.05
CA VAL A 62 1.66 -10.15 10.32
C VAL A 62 2.13 -8.71 10.48
N GLU A 63 2.77 -8.40 11.61
CA GLU A 63 3.37 -7.09 11.85
C GLU A 63 4.73 -6.99 11.16
N ILE A 64 4.96 -5.87 10.47
CA ILE A 64 6.23 -5.58 9.81
C ILE A 64 6.90 -4.42 10.53
N ILE A 65 8.08 -4.66 11.10
CA ILE A 65 8.85 -3.66 11.84
C ILE A 65 10.18 -3.48 11.11
N MET A 66 10.26 -2.45 10.27
CA MET A 66 11.39 -2.29 9.35
C MET A 66 12.02 -0.93 9.49
N PHE A 67 13.36 -0.88 9.49
CA PHE A 67 14.06 0.35 9.17
C PHE A 67 13.84 0.70 7.70
N ILE A 68 13.37 1.93 7.46
CA ILE A 68 13.19 2.55 6.15
C ILE A 68 13.80 3.94 6.13
N SER A 69 14.15 4.45 4.95
CA SER A 69 14.63 5.83 4.83
C SER A 69 13.59 6.84 5.32
N GLU A 70 14.04 7.89 6.00
CA GLU A 70 13.16 8.97 6.45
C GLU A 70 12.35 9.60 5.30
N LYS A 71 12.93 9.60 4.08
CA LYS A 71 12.25 10.03 2.86
C LYS A 71 11.02 9.16 2.55
N GLU A 72 11.15 7.84 2.57
CA GLU A 72 10.02 6.95 2.28
C GLU A 72 9.02 6.92 3.45
N TYR A 73 9.50 6.99 4.71
CA TYR A 73 8.62 7.18 5.86
C TYR A 73 7.75 8.42 5.74
N THR A 74 8.35 9.59 5.43
CA THR A 74 7.63 10.86 5.29
C THR A 74 6.55 10.78 4.21
N LYS A 75 6.81 10.08 3.10
CA LYS A 75 5.76 9.82 2.10
C LYS A 75 4.67 8.90 2.63
N LEU A 76 5.02 7.82 3.33
CA LEU A 76 4.03 6.87 3.86
C LEU A 76 3.03 7.54 4.80
N VAL A 77 3.46 8.52 5.61
CA VAL A 77 2.60 9.22 6.58
C VAL A 77 2.09 10.59 6.11
N SER A 78 2.39 10.98 4.87
CA SER A 78 1.92 12.25 4.29
C SER A 78 0.39 12.32 4.19
N ARG A 79 -0.14 13.55 4.24
CA ARG A 79 -1.58 13.80 4.29
C ARG A 79 -2.16 14.17 2.92
N PRO A 80 -3.47 13.97 2.72
CA PRO A 80 -4.15 14.48 1.53
C PRO A 80 -3.90 15.97 1.31
N GLY A 81 -3.75 16.38 0.06
CA GLY A 81 -3.36 17.75 -0.32
C GLY A 81 -1.86 18.02 -0.33
N GLU A 82 -1.03 17.21 0.33
CA GLU A 82 0.43 17.29 0.23
C GLU A 82 0.92 16.66 -1.09
N PHE A 83 0.59 17.25 -2.23
CA PHE A 83 0.75 16.61 -3.54
C PHE A 83 2.18 16.15 -3.87
N GLN A 84 3.22 16.65 -3.21
CA GLN A 84 4.59 16.18 -3.47
C GLN A 84 4.89 14.83 -2.80
N SER A 85 4.36 14.60 -1.60
CA SER A 85 4.62 13.44 -0.75
C SER A 85 3.48 12.44 -0.76
N TYR A 86 2.22 12.89 -0.84
CA TYR A 86 1.02 12.06 -0.84
C TYR A 86 0.86 11.32 -2.17
N GLN A 87 1.01 10.00 -2.10
CA GLN A 87 1.05 9.09 -3.24
C GLN A 87 0.18 7.85 -2.98
N ALA A 88 -0.05 7.04 -4.00
CA ALA A 88 -0.82 5.80 -3.88
C ALA A 88 -0.33 4.88 -2.74
N LEU A 89 0.99 4.77 -2.54
CA LEU A 89 1.53 4.01 -1.41
C LEU A 89 1.14 4.60 -0.05
N SER A 90 1.12 5.92 0.08
CA SER A 90 0.66 6.62 1.29
C SER A 90 -0.78 6.22 1.60
N THR A 91 -1.67 6.37 0.62
CA THR A 91 -3.09 6.01 0.75
C THR A 91 -3.28 4.55 1.09
N LEU A 92 -2.64 3.63 0.36
CA LEU A 92 -2.83 2.19 0.53
C LEU A 92 -2.28 1.69 1.87
N TRP A 93 -1.11 2.15 2.31
CA TRP A 93 -0.56 1.75 3.61
C TRP A 93 -1.32 2.34 4.78
N GLN A 94 -1.75 3.61 4.71
CA GLN A 94 -2.56 4.21 5.78
C GLN A 94 -3.95 3.56 5.88
N MET A 95 -4.53 3.16 4.74
CA MET A 95 -5.78 2.37 4.72
C MET A 95 -5.58 0.98 5.34
N ALA A 96 -4.48 0.32 5.00
CA ALA A 96 -4.24 -1.06 5.39
C ALA A 96 -3.73 -1.24 6.82
N CYS A 97 -2.96 -0.28 7.32
CA CYS A 97 -2.17 -0.43 8.54
C CYS A 97 -2.26 0.78 9.47
N ASP A 98 -2.09 0.50 10.76
CA ASP A 98 -1.55 1.47 11.70
C ASP A 98 -0.04 1.60 11.46
N ILE A 99 0.42 2.82 11.20
CA ILE A 99 1.82 3.15 10.91
C ILE A 99 2.38 3.91 12.11
N GLU A 100 3.31 3.29 12.82
CA GLU A 100 3.92 3.85 14.02
C GLU A 100 5.42 3.99 13.84
N LEU A 101 5.96 5.18 14.14
CA LEU A 101 7.39 5.42 14.20
C LEU A 101 7.91 5.02 15.58
N LEU A 102 8.70 3.95 15.64
CA LEU A 102 9.25 3.45 16.89
C LEU A 102 10.58 4.11 17.26
N HIS A 103 11.43 4.37 16.26
CA HIS A 103 12.76 4.91 16.48
C HIS A 103 13.28 5.67 15.26
N LYS A 104 14.14 6.66 15.47
CA LYS A 104 14.94 7.31 14.42
C LYS A 104 16.41 7.14 14.76
N GLU A 105 17.13 6.47 13.87
CA GLU A 105 18.57 6.24 14.03
C GLU A 105 19.34 7.02 12.96
N PRO A 106 20.34 7.84 13.32
CA PRO A 106 21.17 8.54 12.36
C PRO A 106 21.87 7.59 11.38
N TRP A 107 22.01 8.00 10.12
CA TRP A 107 22.73 7.21 9.11
C TRP A 107 24.15 6.85 9.50
N SER A 108 24.80 7.70 10.32
CA SER A 108 26.17 7.47 10.80
C SER A 108 26.31 6.19 11.62
N SER A 109 25.23 5.66 12.17
CA SER A 109 25.22 4.41 12.95
C SER A 109 25.24 3.16 12.08
N PHE A 110 25.01 3.29 10.76
CA PHE A 110 25.00 2.18 9.82
C PHE A 110 26.20 2.21 8.88
N VAL A 111 26.79 1.04 8.62
CA VAL A 111 27.79 0.90 7.57
C VAL A 111 27.10 1.01 6.21
N THR A 112 27.28 2.15 5.55
CA THR A 112 26.70 2.41 4.23
C THR A 112 27.77 2.20 3.15
N VAL A 113 27.55 1.21 2.29
CA VAL A 113 28.44 0.94 1.15
C VAL A 113 27.96 1.81 -0.02
N SER A 114 28.74 2.84 -0.38
CA SER A 114 28.41 3.63 -1.57
C SER A 114 28.48 2.76 -2.83
N LYS A 115 27.78 3.16 -3.90
CA LYS A 115 27.80 2.45 -5.18
C LYS A 115 29.23 2.31 -5.78
N HIS A 116 30.23 3.01 -5.25
CA HIS A 116 31.59 3.10 -5.80
C HIS A 116 32.68 2.74 -4.77
N GLY A 117 32.35 2.04 -3.67
CA GLY A 117 33.35 1.51 -2.73
C GLY A 117 33.98 2.53 -1.76
N GLY A 118 33.53 3.79 -1.75
CA GLY A 118 33.86 4.76 -0.70
C GLY A 118 32.85 4.79 0.46
N LEU A 119 33.21 5.42 1.59
CA LEU A 119 32.29 5.72 2.70
C LEU A 119 31.10 6.53 2.16
N ALA A 120 29.86 6.02 2.29
CA ALA A 120 28.69 6.71 1.73
C ALA A 120 28.24 7.94 2.52
N ILE A 121 28.88 8.23 3.67
CA ILE A 121 28.55 9.37 4.52
C ILE A 121 29.20 10.63 3.93
N GLN A 122 28.50 11.32 3.02
CA GLN A 122 28.76 12.75 2.86
C GLN A 122 28.36 13.44 4.17
N LYS A 123 29.36 13.95 4.91
CA LYS A 123 29.15 14.80 6.08
C LYS A 123 28.23 15.97 5.69
N SER A 124 27.04 15.98 6.31
CA SER A 124 26.16 17.13 6.55
C SER A 124 25.83 18.05 5.36
N ARG A 125 24.62 17.86 4.79
CA ARG A 125 23.70 18.93 4.30
C ARG A 125 22.42 18.41 3.59
N LEU A 126 22.10 17.12 3.69
CA LEU A 126 20.91 16.57 3.03
C LEU A 126 19.73 16.48 4.02
N PRO A 127 18.50 16.94 3.67
CA PRO A 127 17.31 16.52 4.40
C PRO A 127 17.15 15.00 4.30
N ASN A 128 16.67 14.33 5.36
CA ASN A 128 16.53 12.87 5.51
C ASN A 128 17.82 12.12 5.94
N ASP A 129 18.44 12.53 7.05
CA ASP A 129 19.68 11.98 7.59
C ASP A 129 19.48 10.80 8.58
N HIS A 130 18.25 10.29 8.72
CA HIS A 130 17.92 9.17 9.58
C HIS A 130 17.33 7.96 8.82
N LEU A 131 17.51 6.78 9.40
CA LEU A 131 16.66 5.62 9.18
C LEU A 131 15.58 5.59 10.26
N CYS A 132 14.34 5.41 9.83
CA CYS A 132 13.16 5.32 10.69
C CYS A 132 12.80 3.85 10.89
N LEU A 133 12.80 3.36 12.13
CA LEU A 133 12.21 2.07 12.47
C LEU A 133 10.70 2.25 12.54
N VAL A 134 9.99 1.66 11.58
CA VAL A 134 8.54 1.84 11.42
C VAL A 134 7.85 0.50 11.63
N ARG A 135 6.83 0.50 12.48
CA ARG A 135 5.89 -0.60 12.66
C ARG A 135 4.68 -0.39 11.75
N LEU A 136 4.38 -1.41 10.96
CA LEU A 136 3.19 -1.50 10.12
C LEU A 136 2.34 -2.65 10.66
N THR A 137 1.25 -2.31 11.34
CA THR A 137 0.31 -3.29 11.90
C THR A 137 -0.96 -3.31 11.05
N PRO A 138 -1.26 -4.42 10.33
CA PRO A 138 -2.48 -4.49 9.53
C PRO A 138 -3.74 -4.32 10.39
N ARG A 139 -4.69 -3.51 9.89
CA ARG A 139 -5.94 -3.20 10.57
C ARG A 139 -6.89 -4.41 10.53
N PRO A 140 -7.49 -4.82 11.66
CA PRO A 140 -8.50 -5.89 11.66
C PRO A 140 -9.75 -5.51 10.83
N SER A 141 -10.04 -4.22 10.70
CA SER A 141 -11.17 -3.67 9.95
C SER A 141 -10.89 -3.44 8.46
N LEU A 142 -9.73 -3.83 7.94
CA LEU A 142 -9.37 -3.60 6.53
C LEU A 142 -10.39 -4.24 5.58
N PHE A 143 -10.61 -5.54 5.74
CA PHE A 143 -11.57 -6.28 4.92
C PHE A 143 -12.99 -6.11 5.43
N THR A 144 -13.94 -6.08 4.50
CA THR A 144 -15.37 -5.89 4.74
C THR A 144 -16.16 -6.80 3.79
N ALA A 145 -17.49 -6.75 3.83
CA ALA A 145 -18.33 -7.49 2.87
C ALA A 145 -18.06 -7.09 1.40
N HIS A 146 -17.60 -5.86 1.13
CA HIS A 146 -17.40 -5.33 -0.23
C HIS A 146 -15.93 -5.08 -0.58
N LEU A 147 -15.03 -5.18 0.40
CA LEU A 147 -13.58 -5.19 0.16
C LEU A 147 -13.03 -6.51 0.68
N THR A 148 -12.76 -7.42 -0.25
CA THR A 148 -12.31 -8.78 0.01
C THR A 148 -10.93 -8.99 -0.59
N PRO A 149 -10.23 -10.08 -0.22
CA PRO A 149 -8.95 -10.40 -0.85
C PRO A 149 -9.05 -10.60 -2.36
N ALA A 150 -10.22 -11.02 -2.87
CA ALA A 150 -10.45 -11.26 -4.30
C ALA A 150 -10.48 -9.97 -5.13
N ASN A 151 -11.01 -8.88 -4.59
CA ASN A 151 -11.10 -7.58 -5.28
C ASN A 151 -10.03 -6.56 -4.83
N GLY A 152 -9.12 -6.96 -3.93
CA GLY A 152 -8.05 -6.09 -3.43
C GLY A 152 -7.11 -5.54 -4.51
N ALA A 153 -6.87 -6.31 -5.58
CA ALA A 153 -6.08 -5.83 -6.73
C ALA A 153 -6.77 -4.68 -7.48
N THR A 154 -8.09 -4.73 -7.60
CA THR A 154 -8.92 -3.69 -8.23
C THR A 154 -8.85 -2.40 -7.42
N LEU A 155 -9.00 -2.48 -6.09
CA LEU A 155 -8.83 -1.33 -5.21
C LEU A 155 -7.44 -0.69 -5.37
N ILE A 156 -6.38 -1.50 -5.38
CA ILE A 156 -5.01 -0.99 -5.58
C ILE A 156 -4.91 -0.23 -6.90
N MET A 157 -5.49 -0.78 -7.97
CA MET A 157 -5.46 -0.15 -9.28
C MET A 157 -6.26 1.15 -9.33
N MET A 158 -7.46 1.17 -8.73
CA MET A 158 -8.30 2.36 -8.60
C MET A 158 -7.52 3.49 -7.93
N VAL A 159 -6.89 3.23 -6.77
CA VAL A 159 -6.08 4.21 -6.05
C VAL A 159 -4.88 4.66 -6.89
N LYS A 160 -4.19 3.73 -7.57
CA LYS A 160 -3.06 4.08 -8.45
C LYS A 160 -3.49 5.01 -9.58
N GLN A 161 -4.59 4.71 -10.27
CA GLN A 161 -5.10 5.52 -11.38
C GLN A 161 -5.54 6.91 -10.89
N CYS A 162 -6.26 7.01 -9.77
CA CYS A 162 -6.60 8.31 -9.17
C CYS A 162 -5.35 9.11 -8.83
N MET A 163 -4.40 8.52 -8.13
CA MET A 163 -3.19 9.21 -7.66
C MET A 163 -2.18 9.53 -8.78
N ALA A 164 -2.25 8.85 -9.93
CA ALA A 164 -1.47 9.22 -11.12
C ALA A 164 -1.84 10.62 -11.65
N LYS A 165 -3.11 11.03 -11.48
CA LYS A 165 -3.60 12.38 -11.78
C LYS A 165 -4.16 13.04 -10.53
N ARG A 166 -3.39 13.07 -9.43
CA ARG A 166 -3.80 13.60 -8.10
C ARG A 166 -4.36 15.04 -8.06
N LYS A 167 -4.15 15.84 -9.11
CA LYS A 167 -4.70 17.20 -9.26
C LYS A 167 -5.95 17.27 -10.16
N ALA A 168 -6.39 16.15 -10.70
CA ALA A 168 -7.63 16.05 -11.48
C ALA A 168 -8.84 15.94 -10.56
N LEU A 169 -9.98 16.40 -11.05
CA LEU A 169 -11.27 16.24 -10.40
C LEU A 169 -11.61 14.76 -10.27
N LEU A 170 -12.17 14.37 -9.12
CA LEU A 170 -12.63 13.01 -8.89
C LEU A 170 -13.76 12.63 -9.84
N VAL A 171 -14.72 13.54 -10.07
CA VAL A 171 -15.88 13.30 -10.95
C VAL A 171 -15.44 12.89 -12.35
N ASP A 172 -14.45 13.58 -12.92
CA ASP A 172 -13.91 13.28 -14.26
C ASP A 172 -13.30 11.89 -14.30
N ARG A 173 -12.63 11.46 -13.21
CA ARG A 173 -12.07 10.12 -13.12
C ARG A 173 -13.14 9.05 -13.05
N LEU A 174 -14.17 9.24 -12.23
CA LEU A 174 -15.28 8.30 -12.12
C LEU A 174 -16.03 8.16 -13.45
N ASN A 175 -16.32 9.28 -14.11
CA ASN A 175 -16.97 9.31 -15.41
C ASN A 175 -16.13 8.65 -16.52
N SER A 176 -14.79 8.63 -16.37
CA SER A 176 -13.92 7.90 -17.31
C SER A 176 -14.00 6.38 -17.17
N TRP A 177 -14.50 5.87 -16.04
CA TRP A 177 -14.71 4.43 -15.82
C TRP A 177 -16.13 3.99 -16.12
N SER A 178 -17.11 4.84 -15.77
CA SER A 178 -18.52 4.63 -16.06
C SER A 178 -19.20 5.99 -16.28
N PRO A 179 -19.64 6.31 -17.50
CA PRO A 179 -20.27 7.61 -17.81
C PRO A 179 -21.47 7.92 -16.91
N ASP A 180 -21.64 9.20 -16.57
CA ASP A 180 -22.76 9.74 -15.76
C ASP A 180 -22.94 9.17 -14.34
N SER A 181 -21.98 8.37 -13.87
CA SER A 181 -22.00 7.74 -12.55
C SER A 181 -21.27 8.55 -11.48
N GLY A 182 -20.33 9.42 -11.88
CA GLY A 182 -19.42 10.11 -10.96
C GLY A 182 -20.13 11.04 -9.97
N LEU A 183 -21.07 11.86 -10.45
CA LEU A 183 -21.84 12.76 -9.59
C LEU A 183 -22.69 11.99 -8.58
N LYS A 184 -23.33 10.89 -9.00
CA LYS A 184 -24.17 10.07 -8.13
C LYS A 184 -23.35 9.50 -6.97
N ILE A 185 -22.15 8.97 -7.25
CA ILE A 185 -21.26 8.44 -6.21
C ILE A 185 -20.75 9.56 -5.30
N MET A 186 -20.31 10.69 -5.86
CA MET A 186 -19.82 11.80 -5.05
C MET A 186 -20.88 12.34 -4.10
N GLN A 187 -22.13 12.45 -4.56
CA GLN A 187 -23.27 12.82 -3.71
C GLN A 187 -23.50 11.81 -2.58
N LYS A 188 -23.44 10.49 -2.86
CA LYS A 188 -23.55 9.45 -1.83
C LYS A 188 -22.46 9.54 -0.77
N MET A 189 -21.26 9.98 -1.16
CA MET A 189 -20.14 10.20 -0.23
C MET A 189 -20.19 11.55 0.49
N GLY A 190 -21.10 12.46 0.12
CA GLY A 190 -21.13 13.82 0.65
C GLY A 190 -19.95 14.69 0.19
N LEU A 191 -19.34 14.37 -0.96
CA LEU A 191 -18.20 15.11 -1.51
C LEU A 191 -18.66 16.22 -2.45
N LEU A 192 -17.93 17.35 -2.43
CA LEU A 192 -18.14 18.46 -3.36
C LEU A 192 -17.66 18.09 -4.78
N GLU A 193 -18.35 18.55 -5.83
CA GLU A 193 -18.00 18.23 -7.23
C GLU A 193 -16.58 18.66 -7.63
N ASN A 194 -16.05 19.71 -7.01
CA ASN A 194 -14.69 20.20 -7.24
C ASN A 194 -13.60 19.43 -6.46
N THR A 195 -13.95 18.33 -5.80
CA THR A 195 -13.00 17.50 -5.05
C THR A 195 -11.94 16.90 -5.97
N LEU A 196 -10.67 17.10 -5.61
CA LEU A 196 -9.53 16.52 -6.33
C LEU A 196 -9.23 15.12 -5.79
N THR A 197 -8.79 14.23 -6.68
CA THR A 197 -8.37 12.87 -6.31
C THR A 197 -7.30 12.86 -5.19
N GLY A 198 -6.33 13.77 -5.21
CA GLY A 198 -5.28 13.85 -4.19
C GLY A 198 -5.72 14.46 -2.85
N HIS A 199 -6.97 14.89 -2.71
CA HIS A 199 -7.56 15.36 -1.45
C HIS A 199 -8.28 14.26 -0.68
N LEU A 200 -8.53 13.10 -1.30
CA LEU A 200 -9.22 12.00 -0.61
C LEU A 200 -8.31 11.35 0.44
N PHE A 201 -8.89 11.17 1.61
CA PHE A 201 -8.34 10.36 2.69
C PHE A 201 -8.38 8.86 2.35
N PRO A 202 -7.53 8.04 2.99
CA PRO A 202 -7.53 6.59 2.80
C PRO A 202 -8.91 5.95 3.00
N GLU A 203 -9.63 6.31 4.06
CA GLU A 203 -10.98 5.75 4.31
C GLU A 203 -12.02 6.21 3.28
N GLU A 204 -11.88 7.41 2.70
CA GLU A 204 -12.76 7.87 1.63
C GLU A 204 -12.52 7.06 0.35
N TYR A 205 -11.26 6.73 0.03
CA TYR A 205 -10.95 5.80 -1.07
C TYR A 205 -11.52 4.42 -0.84
N LYS A 206 -11.46 3.91 0.40
CA LYS A 206 -12.07 2.62 0.76
C LYS A 206 -13.59 2.67 0.58
N HIS A 207 -14.23 3.72 1.09
CA HIS A 207 -15.67 3.90 0.97
C HIS A 207 -16.13 4.06 -0.49
N LEU A 208 -15.37 4.85 -1.28
CA LEU A 208 -15.58 4.99 -2.72
C LEU A 208 -15.59 3.64 -3.43
N PHE A 209 -14.57 2.82 -3.17
CA PHE A 209 -14.47 1.48 -3.77
C PHE A 209 -15.65 0.59 -3.39
N GLN A 210 -16.06 0.59 -2.12
CA GLN A 210 -17.21 -0.19 -1.67
C GLN A 210 -18.52 0.24 -2.34
N LEU A 211 -18.72 1.55 -2.54
CA LEU A 211 -19.88 2.06 -3.28
C LEU A 211 -19.86 1.66 -4.75
N MET A 212 -18.67 1.62 -5.38
CA MET A 212 -18.51 1.15 -6.75
C MET A 212 -18.81 -0.34 -6.88
N GLU A 213 -18.35 -1.18 -5.95
CA GLU A 213 -18.63 -2.63 -5.94
C GLU A 213 -20.12 -2.95 -5.75
N GLN A 214 -20.88 -2.04 -5.10
CA GLN A 214 -22.33 -2.16 -4.94
C GLN A 214 -23.14 -1.59 -6.11
N SER A 215 -22.50 -0.88 -7.03
CA SER A 215 -23.14 -0.13 -8.10
C SER A 215 -23.11 -0.95 -9.39
N GLU A 216 -24.30 -1.23 -9.94
CA GLU A 216 -24.42 -1.95 -11.21
C GLU A 216 -23.71 -1.21 -12.35
N GLU A 217 -23.65 0.13 -12.27
CA GLU A 217 -23.00 0.99 -13.26
C GLU A 217 -21.49 0.76 -13.40
N PHE A 218 -20.83 0.16 -12.40
CA PHE A 218 -19.38 -0.10 -12.45
C PHE A 218 -19.03 -1.56 -12.74
N SER A 219 -20.01 -2.48 -12.77
CA SER A 219 -19.81 -3.91 -13.00
C SER A 219 -19.07 -4.25 -14.31
N HIS A 220 -19.14 -3.37 -15.31
CA HIS A 220 -18.46 -3.48 -16.60
C HIS A 220 -17.48 -2.33 -16.87
N SER A 221 -17.01 -1.64 -15.84
CA SER A 221 -16.10 -0.50 -16.04
C SER A 221 -14.71 -0.92 -16.53
N TRP A 222 -14.07 -0.04 -17.30
CA TRP A 222 -12.72 -0.23 -17.85
C TRP A 222 -11.66 -0.56 -16.78
N LEU A 223 -11.91 -0.11 -15.54
CA LEU A 223 -11.11 -0.47 -14.38
C LEU A 223 -11.08 -1.99 -14.16
N TYR A 224 -12.18 -2.73 -14.30
CA TYR A 224 -12.15 -4.19 -14.10
C TYR A 224 -11.48 -4.91 -15.26
N GLU A 225 -11.64 -4.43 -16.50
CA GLU A 225 -10.99 -5.01 -17.69
C GLU A 225 -9.46 -4.96 -17.57
N GLU A 226 -8.89 -3.82 -17.16
CA GLU A 226 -7.43 -3.68 -16.99
C GLU A 226 -6.90 -4.58 -15.85
N VAL A 227 -7.67 -4.82 -14.77
CA VAL A 227 -7.28 -5.78 -13.72
C VAL A 227 -7.24 -7.20 -14.28
N LEU A 228 -8.26 -7.59 -15.03
CA LEU A 228 -8.35 -8.93 -15.63
C LEU A 228 -7.17 -9.17 -16.58
N GLU A 229 -6.87 -8.20 -17.46
CA GLU A 229 -5.71 -8.29 -18.35
C GLU A 229 -4.38 -8.36 -17.61
N ASN A 230 -4.20 -7.55 -16.56
CA ASN A 230 -2.96 -7.54 -15.78
C ASN A 230 -2.78 -8.83 -14.96
N THR A 231 -3.86 -9.43 -14.49
CA THR A 231 -3.85 -10.71 -13.77
C THR A 231 -3.44 -11.85 -14.71
N GLN A 232 -3.96 -11.85 -15.94
CA GLN A 232 -3.57 -12.81 -16.99
C GLN A 232 -2.10 -12.67 -17.39
N LYS A 233 -1.60 -11.43 -17.52
CA LYS A 233 -0.19 -11.14 -17.88
C LYS A 233 0.80 -11.45 -16.74
N SER A 234 0.36 -11.40 -15.48
CA SER A 234 1.23 -11.58 -14.30
C SER A 234 1.36 -13.04 -13.83
N GLY A 235 0.70 -14.00 -14.49
CA GLY A 235 0.78 -15.42 -14.14
C GLY A 235 0.27 -15.74 -12.72
N LEU A 236 -0.73 -14.99 -12.24
CA LEU A 236 -1.41 -15.22 -10.96
C LEU A 236 -2.61 -16.19 -11.09
N LEU A 237 -2.61 -17.01 -12.15
CA LEU A 237 -3.36 -18.26 -12.29
C LEU A 237 -2.39 -19.39 -12.62
#